data_AF-A0AA86PJI8-F1
#
_entry.id   AF-A0AA86PJI8-F1
#
_cell.length_a   1.000
_cell.length_b   1.000
_cell.length_c   1.000
_cell.angle_alpha   90.00
_cell.angle_beta   90.00
_cell.angle_gamma   90.00
#
_symmetry.space_group_name_H-M   'P 1'
#
loop_
_entity.id
_entity.type
_entity.pdbx_description
1 polymer ?
#
loop_
_entity_poly.entity_id
_entity_poly.type
_entity_poly.pdbx_seq_one_letter_code
_entity_poly.pdbx_strand_id
1 'polypeptide(L)'
;MERKDSNSELKNIQISMNMTITGKNPGYKIGAIMGYQYASQNIILNATIINCNISGEDEVGGFMGRQYTYNSTIQNSNIQKSIISGKEAIGGFISQQQTDLQTIMNSQLNSSVIIAEHDAAMIIDGQYRSSLIIQNVSVTFCNISASDSALILWNCNSAKIQVNHLTANNIFFTGENTGFLHGWIDPSSEYSETDVLLTQNYVNGVLTDIAGM
;
A
#
# COMPACT_ATOMS: atom_id res chain seq x y z
N MET A 1 10.72 -19.88 20.82
CA MET A 1 10.37 -18.61 21.50
C MET A 1 8.87 -18.46 21.29
N GLU A 2 8.06 -18.66 22.33
CA GLU A 2 6.60 -18.51 22.23
C GLU A 2 6.29 -17.06 21.83
N ARG A 3 5.57 -16.88 20.71
CA ARG A 3 5.03 -15.57 20.33
C ARG A 3 4.08 -15.14 21.43
N LYS A 4 4.38 -14.04 22.12
CA LYS A 4 3.36 -13.37 22.92
C LYS A 4 2.32 -12.82 21.96
N ASP A 5 1.08 -13.27 22.12
CA ASP A 5 -0.10 -12.79 21.40
C ASP A 5 -0.42 -11.34 21.76
N SER A 6 0.42 -10.41 21.35
CA SER A 6 0.08 -9.00 21.43
C SER A 6 -0.76 -8.64 20.22
N ASN A 7 -2.01 -8.26 20.45
CA ASN A 7 -2.84 -7.59 19.46
C ASN A 7 -2.59 -6.09 19.55
N SER A 8 -2.70 -5.39 18.43
CA SER A 8 -2.67 -3.93 18.38
C SER A 8 -3.90 -3.41 17.69
N GLU A 9 -4.54 -2.43 18.31
CA GLU A 9 -5.74 -1.79 17.79
C GLU A 9 -5.63 -0.29 17.98
N LEU A 10 -5.63 0.44 16.87
CA LEU A 10 -5.57 1.89 16.81
C LEU A 10 -6.84 2.40 16.13
N LYS A 11 -7.61 3.21 16.87
CA LYS A 11 -8.94 3.68 16.48
C LYS A 11 -9.02 5.19 16.54
N ASN A 12 -9.75 5.77 15.58
CA ASN A 12 -10.10 7.19 15.56
C ASN A 12 -8.87 8.11 15.62
N ILE A 13 -7.84 7.75 14.87
CA ILE A 13 -6.57 8.49 14.81
C ILE A 13 -6.64 9.50 13.67
N GLN A 14 -6.28 10.75 13.93
CA GLN A 14 -6.08 11.75 12.89
C GLN A 14 -4.67 12.33 12.96
N ILE A 15 -3.97 12.27 11.82
CA ILE A 15 -2.65 12.86 11.59
C ILE A 15 -2.83 13.94 10.53
N SER A 16 -2.58 15.20 10.88
CA SER A 16 -2.81 16.32 9.95
C SER A 16 -1.89 17.52 10.22
N MET A 17 -2.06 18.61 9.47
CA MET A 17 -1.37 19.91 9.66
C MET A 17 0.07 20.01 9.16
N ASN A 18 0.37 19.54 7.93
CA ASN A 18 1.71 19.62 7.33
C ASN A 18 2.78 18.88 8.16
N MET A 19 2.40 17.82 8.88
CA MET A 19 3.37 17.03 9.64
C MET A 19 4.36 16.37 8.70
N THR A 20 5.62 16.34 9.13
CA THR A 20 6.72 15.67 8.44
C THR A 20 7.19 14.50 9.32
N ILE A 21 7.07 13.28 8.80
CA ILE A 21 7.39 12.02 9.47
C ILE A 21 8.50 11.36 8.67
N THR A 22 9.72 11.30 9.21
CA THR A 22 10.90 10.91 8.42
C THR A 22 11.77 9.88 9.12
N GLY A 23 12.22 8.86 8.38
CA GLY A 23 13.37 8.02 8.72
C GLY A 23 14.56 8.34 7.82
N LYS A 24 15.78 8.42 8.37
CA LYS A 24 16.99 8.78 7.59
C LYS A 24 18.00 7.65 7.42
N ASN A 25 17.80 6.53 8.10
CA ASN A 25 18.73 5.42 8.05
C ASN A 25 18.15 4.28 7.20
N PRO A 26 19.00 3.56 6.45
CA PRO A 26 18.59 2.36 5.75
C PRO A 26 17.96 1.37 6.72
N GLY A 27 16.92 0.68 6.28
CA GLY A 27 16.19 -0.31 7.05
C GLY A 27 15.20 0.26 8.06
N TYR A 28 14.97 1.58 8.11
CA TYR A 28 13.85 2.14 8.89
C TYR A 28 12.52 1.96 8.16
N LYS A 29 11.53 1.53 8.94
CA LYS A 29 10.17 1.31 8.50
C LYS A 29 9.32 2.45 8.97
N ILE A 30 8.73 3.16 8.02
CA ILE A 30 8.07 4.42 8.27
C ILE A 30 6.60 4.29 7.90
N GLY A 31 5.75 4.52 8.88
CA GLY A 31 4.32 4.72 8.71
C GLY A 31 3.90 5.87 9.58
N ALA A 32 2.94 6.68 9.14
CA ALA A 32 2.49 7.80 9.95
C ALA A 32 1.89 7.34 11.28
N ILE A 33 1.21 6.19 11.26
CA ILE A 33 0.62 5.59 12.45
C ILE A 33 1.58 4.57 13.07
N MET A 34 2.22 3.74 12.23
CA MET A 34 3.02 2.62 12.73
C MET A 34 4.22 2.35 11.80
N GLY A 35 5.44 2.47 12.33
CA GLY A 35 6.64 2.16 11.55
C GLY A 35 6.79 0.67 11.28
N TYR A 36 6.93 -0.12 12.34
CA TYR A 36 7.16 -1.57 12.29
C TYR A 36 6.25 -2.29 13.27
N GLN A 37 5.60 -3.37 12.83
CA GLN A 37 4.72 -4.18 13.68
C GLN A 37 5.09 -5.64 13.72
N TYR A 38 5.09 -6.21 14.93
CA TYR A 38 5.21 -7.64 15.19
C TYR A 38 4.14 -8.06 16.21
N ALA A 39 3.05 -8.66 15.74
CA ALA A 39 1.86 -8.93 16.56
C ALA A 39 1.03 -10.11 16.03
N SER A 40 0.14 -10.68 16.85
CA SER A 40 -0.80 -11.69 16.34
C SER A 40 -1.88 -11.02 15.45
N GLN A 41 -2.37 -9.86 15.87
CA GLN A 41 -3.34 -9.06 15.12
C GLN A 41 -2.98 -7.58 15.09
N ASN A 42 -3.25 -6.92 13.97
CA ASN A 42 -3.20 -5.47 13.83
C ASN A 42 -4.52 -4.92 13.27
N ILE A 43 -5.09 -3.90 13.90
CA ILE A 43 -6.28 -3.21 13.42
C ILE A 43 -6.00 -1.70 13.42
N ILE A 44 -6.12 -1.08 12.25
CA ILE A 44 -6.22 0.37 12.07
C ILE A 44 -7.64 0.66 11.61
N LEU A 45 -8.41 1.40 12.42
CA LEU A 45 -9.81 1.67 12.16
C LEU A 45 -10.13 3.16 12.32
N ASN A 46 -10.88 3.71 11.37
CA ASN A 46 -11.28 5.12 11.37
C ASN A 46 -10.08 6.07 11.48
N ALA A 47 -8.99 5.75 10.77
CA ALA A 47 -7.78 6.54 10.80
C ALA A 47 -7.70 7.47 9.58
N THR A 48 -7.22 8.70 9.77
CA THR A 48 -7.15 9.68 8.69
C THR A 48 -5.81 10.42 8.70
N ILE A 49 -5.12 10.41 7.56
CA ILE A 49 -3.88 11.14 7.33
C ILE A 49 -4.16 12.22 6.28
N ILE A 50 -3.97 13.50 6.64
CA ILE A 50 -4.27 14.61 5.73
C ILE A 50 -3.08 15.55 5.65
N ASN A 51 -2.63 15.86 4.43
CA ASN A 51 -1.67 16.91 4.18
C ASN A 51 -0.38 16.71 5.00
N CYS A 52 0.24 15.54 4.85
CA CYS A 52 1.47 15.14 5.54
C CYS A 52 2.56 14.74 4.54
N ASN A 53 3.81 14.88 4.94
CA ASN A 53 4.96 14.35 4.23
C ASN A 53 5.54 13.17 5.02
N ILE A 54 5.49 11.97 4.45
CA ILE A 54 5.93 10.73 5.09
C ILE A 54 7.07 10.19 4.24
N SER A 55 8.29 10.15 4.79
CA SER A 55 9.44 9.74 4.00
C SER A 55 10.43 8.86 4.74
N GLY A 56 11.15 8.05 3.97
CA GLY A 56 12.14 7.09 4.46
C GLY A 56 13.01 6.61 3.32
N GLU A 57 13.94 5.69 3.59
CA GLU A 57 14.74 5.07 2.54
C GLU A 57 14.06 3.80 2.01
N ASP A 58 13.69 2.84 2.85
CA ASP A 58 13.30 1.52 2.33
C ASP A 58 11.79 1.30 2.33
N GLU A 59 11.20 1.12 3.52
CA GLU A 59 9.83 0.60 3.67
C GLU A 59 8.92 1.70 4.22
N VAL A 60 8.29 2.45 3.32
CA VAL A 60 7.47 3.62 3.67
C VAL A 60 6.03 3.41 3.25
N GLY A 61 5.13 3.35 4.23
CA GLY A 61 3.70 3.36 3.98
C GLY A 61 3.01 4.57 4.57
N GLY A 62 1.84 4.92 4.05
CA GLY A 62 1.04 5.99 4.64
C GLY A 62 0.62 5.65 6.07
N PHE A 63 -0.05 4.53 6.26
CA PHE A 63 -0.39 4.03 7.59
C PHE A 63 0.76 3.25 8.22
N MET A 64 1.36 2.33 7.45
CA MET A 64 2.33 1.37 7.98
C MET A 64 3.55 1.16 7.10
N GLY A 65 4.75 1.20 7.68
CA GLY A 65 5.99 0.86 6.98
C GLY A 65 6.07 -0.63 6.68
N ARG A 66 6.24 -1.45 7.71
CA ARG A 66 6.25 -2.91 7.58
C ARG A 66 5.50 -3.60 8.69
N GLN A 67 4.86 -4.71 8.34
CA GLN A 67 4.19 -5.57 9.29
C GLN A 67 4.56 -7.04 9.16
N TYR A 68 4.57 -7.70 10.31
CA TYR A 68 4.72 -9.13 10.47
C TYR A 68 3.66 -9.62 11.46
N THR A 69 2.51 -10.09 10.96
CA THR A 69 1.37 -10.50 11.80
C THR A 69 0.67 -11.75 11.29
N TYR A 70 -0.28 -12.33 12.02
CA TYR A 70 -1.16 -13.33 11.40
C TYR A 70 -2.26 -12.61 10.62
N ASN A 71 -2.96 -11.70 11.28
CA ASN A 71 -4.05 -10.94 10.68
C ASN A 71 -3.78 -9.43 10.77
N SER A 72 -4.12 -8.70 9.72
CA SER A 72 -4.08 -7.24 9.73
C SER A 72 -5.24 -6.64 8.95
N THR A 73 -5.86 -5.61 9.54
CA THR A 73 -7.01 -4.92 8.98
C THR A 73 -6.78 -3.42 8.98
N ILE A 74 -6.90 -2.79 7.81
CA ILE A 74 -7.13 -1.34 7.68
C ILE A 74 -8.57 -1.14 7.23
N GLN A 75 -9.36 -0.43 8.03
CA GLN A 75 -10.78 -0.24 7.74
C GLN A 75 -11.21 1.21 7.97
N ASN A 76 -12.10 1.71 7.11
CA ASN A 76 -12.66 3.06 7.22
C ASN A 76 -11.59 4.14 7.34
N SER A 77 -10.44 3.94 6.68
CA SER A 77 -9.25 4.76 6.91
C SER A 77 -8.79 5.43 5.62
N ASN A 78 -8.46 6.71 5.71
CA ASN A 78 -8.25 7.55 4.53
C ASN A 78 -6.90 8.27 4.57
N ILE A 79 -6.30 8.44 3.40
CA ILE A 79 -5.11 9.27 3.21
C ILE A 79 -5.42 10.29 2.12
N GLN A 80 -5.24 11.56 2.43
CA GLN A 80 -5.59 12.65 1.55
C GLN A 80 -4.48 13.68 1.45
N LYS A 81 -4.22 14.18 0.24
CA LYS A 81 -3.31 15.31 0.00
C LYS A 81 -1.92 15.12 0.60
N SER A 82 -1.47 13.87 0.73
CA SER A 82 -0.20 13.55 1.39
C SER A 82 0.84 13.11 0.38
N ILE A 83 2.10 13.31 0.73
CA ILE A 83 3.26 12.84 -0.02
C ILE A 83 3.86 11.68 0.76
N ILE A 84 4.02 10.54 0.10
CA ILE A 84 4.66 9.34 0.65
C ILE A 84 5.83 9.01 -0.26
N SER A 85 7.06 9.02 0.28
CA SER A 85 8.24 8.90 -0.56
C SER A 85 9.39 8.10 0.06
N GLY A 86 10.11 7.35 -0.76
CA GLY A 86 11.38 6.73 -0.39
C GLY A 86 12.11 6.14 -1.59
N LYS A 87 12.90 5.09 -1.36
CA LYS A 87 13.76 4.46 -2.37
C LYS A 87 13.22 3.12 -2.83
N GLU A 88 13.11 2.14 -1.94
CA GLU A 88 12.93 0.74 -2.34
C GLU A 88 11.47 0.33 -2.49
N ALA A 89 10.70 0.39 -1.40
CA ALA A 89 9.39 -0.25 -1.31
C ALA A 89 8.35 0.70 -0.71
N ILE A 90 7.61 1.42 -1.57
CA ILE A 90 6.75 2.53 -1.12
C ILE A 90 5.29 2.27 -1.43
N GLY A 91 4.48 2.18 -0.38
CA GLY A 91 3.06 1.90 -0.51
C GLY A 91 2.17 3.02 0.00
N GLY A 92 1.06 3.30 -0.67
CA GLY A 92 0.16 4.36 -0.22
C GLY A 92 -0.43 4.08 1.16
N PHE A 93 -0.89 2.86 1.45
CA PHE A 93 -1.36 2.50 2.80
C PHE A 93 -0.30 1.73 3.59
N ILE A 94 0.25 0.69 2.99
CA ILE A 94 1.23 -0.20 3.60
C ILE A 94 2.35 -0.32 2.61
N SER A 95 3.61 -0.18 3.02
CA SER A 95 4.72 -0.65 2.20
C SER A 95 4.69 -2.19 2.23
N GLN A 96 5.52 -2.84 3.04
CA GLN A 96 5.66 -4.29 2.99
C GLN A 96 4.84 -5.03 4.05
N GLN A 97 4.42 -6.24 3.68
CA GLN A 97 3.80 -7.15 4.64
C GLN A 97 4.27 -8.60 4.53
N GLN A 98 4.26 -9.23 5.70
CA GLN A 98 4.33 -10.68 5.84
C GLN A 98 3.23 -11.09 6.83
N THR A 99 2.07 -11.45 6.29
CA THR A 99 0.89 -11.84 7.09
C THR A 99 0.28 -13.13 6.58
N ASP A 100 -0.66 -13.73 7.33
CA ASP A 100 -1.51 -14.80 6.80
C ASP A 100 -2.72 -14.20 6.06
N LEU A 101 -3.25 -13.09 6.58
CA LEU A 101 -4.35 -12.32 5.98
C LEU A 101 -4.17 -10.81 6.17
N GLN A 102 -4.22 -10.07 5.07
CA GLN A 102 -4.41 -8.63 5.03
C GLN A 102 -5.78 -8.28 4.47
N THR A 103 -6.52 -7.44 5.19
CA THR A 103 -7.76 -6.83 4.71
C THR A 103 -7.62 -5.31 4.67
N ILE A 104 -7.91 -4.70 3.54
CA ILE A 104 -8.05 -3.25 3.40
C ILE A 104 -9.45 -2.97 2.87
N MET A 105 -10.25 -2.23 3.64
CA MET A 105 -11.63 -2.00 3.24
C MET A 105 -12.22 -0.65 3.60
N ASN A 106 -13.21 -0.22 2.81
CA ASN A 106 -13.94 1.03 2.99
C ASN A 106 -13.01 2.24 3.16
N SER A 107 -11.93 2.27 2.39
CA SER A 107 -10.77 3.14 2.63
C SER A 107 -10.37 3.86 1.35
N GLN A 108 -9.78 5.05 1.48
CA GLN A 108 -9.51 5.91 0.33
C GLN A 108 -8.09 6.49 0.34
N LEU A 109 -7.45 6.48 -0.83
CA LEU A 109 -6.27 7.30 -1.12
C LEU A 109 -6.71 8.38 -2.13
N ASN A 110 -6.61 9.65 -1.76
CA ASN A 110 -7.12 10.74 -2.60
C ASN A 110 -6.14 11.92 -2.68
N SER A 111 -5.94 12.46 -3.89
CA SER A 111 -5.13 13.66 -4.11
C SER A 111 -3.70 13.55 -3.55
N SER A 112 -3.17 12.33 -3.45
CA SER A 112 -1.87 12.05 -2.82
C SER A 112 -0.81 11.69 -3.86
N VAL A 113 0.46 11.85 -3.48
CA VAL A 113 1.61 11.58 -4.35
C VAL A 113 2.47 10.48 -3.71
N ILE A 114 2.75 9.42 -4.46
CA ILE A 114 3.62 8.31 -4.06
C ILE A 114 4.87 8.35 -4.93
N ILE A 115 6.06 8.32 -4.32
CA ILE A 115 7.35 8.42 -5.03
C ILE A 115 8.32 7.37 -4.49
N ALA A 116 8.84 6.53 -5.37
CA ALA A 116 9.94 5.61 -5.06
C ALA A 116 11.11 5.85 -6.01
N GLU A 117 12.32 5.43 -5.61
CA GLU A 117 13.42 5.26 -6.55
C GLU A 117 13.20 3.99 -7.38
N HIS A 118 12.78 2.88 -6.79
CA HIS A 118 12.62 1.55 -7.42
C HIS A 118 11.17 1.15 -7.62
N ASP A 119 10.48 0.67 -6.58
CA ASP A 119 9.11 0.16 -6.66
C ASP A 119 8.13 0.97 -5.81
N ALA A 120 6.94 1.22 -6.37
CA ALA A 120 5.84 1.86 -5.67
C ALA A 120 4.48 1.23 -5.96
N ALA A 121 3.62 1.27 -4.96
CA ALA A 121 2.21 0.91 -5.09
C ALA A 121 1.28 1.94 -4.43
N MET A 122 0.12 2.20 -5.04
CA MET A 122 -0.87 3.12 -4.47
C MET A 122 -1.55 2.58 -3.21
N ILE A 123 -1.69 1.26 -3.06
CA ILE A 123 -2.33 0.69 -1.87
C ILE A 123 -1.30 -0.07 -1.03
N ILE A 124 -0.68 -1.10 -1.62
CA ILE A 124 0.24 -1.97 -0.91
C ILE A 124 1.42 -2.39 -1.76
N ASP A 125 2.61 -2.30 -1.18
CA ASP A 125 3.87 -2.57 -1.87
C ASP A 125 4.61 -3.80 -1.32
N GLY A 126 4.46 -4.95 -1.98
CA GLY A 126 5.14 -6.18 -1.58
C GLY A 126 4.38 -6.97 -0.52
N GLN A 127 3.92 -8.15 -0.92
CA GLN A 127 3.30 -9.14 -0.04
C GLN A 127 4.03 -10.46 -0.12
N TYR A 128 4.33 -11.00 1.05
CA TYR A 128 4.96 -12.30 1.18
C TYR A 128 4.05 -13.25 1.95
N ARG A 129 3.50 -14.24 1.23
CA ARG A 129 2.74 -15.40 1.76
C ARG A 129 1.44 -15.06 2.47
N SER A 130 0.78 -13.97 2.10
CA SER A 130 -0.47 -13.50 2.72
C SER A 130 -1.67 -13.62 1.80
N SER A 131 -2.85 -13.97 2.33
CA SER A 131 -4.10 -13.68 1.63
C SER A 131 -4.34 -12.15 1.63
N LEU A 132 -4.75 -11.58 0.50
CA LEU A 132 -5.12 -10.18 0.36
C LEU A 132 -6.59 -10.05 0.06
N ILE A 133 -7.28 -9.19 0.81
CA ILE A 133 -8.63 -8.75 0.53
C ILE A 133 -8.65 -7.23 0.43
N ILE A 134 -9.00 -6.72 -0.75
CA ILE A 134 -9.30 -5.32 -1.01
C ILE A 134 -10.80 -5.21 -1.24
N GLN A 135 -11.51 -4.42 -0.42
CA GLN A 135 -12.96 -4.31 -0.50
C GLN A 135 -13.44 -2.87 -0.37
N ASN A 136 -14.16 -2.34 -1.36
CA ASN A 136 -14.69 -0.96 -1.34
C ASN A 136 -13.57 0.07 -1.11
N VAL A 137 -12.50 -0.01 -1.91
CA VAL A 137 -11.36 0.90 -1.83
C VAL A 137 -11.36 1.82 -3.04
N SER A 138 -11.01 3.09 -2.84
CA SER A 138 -10.87 4.04 -3.95
C SER A 138 -9.51 4.75 -3.92
N VAL A 139 -8.83 4.76 -5.06
CA VAL A 139 -7.63 5.57 -5.31
C VAL A 139 -8.00 6.63 -6.34
N THR A 140 -7.91 7.91 -6.00
CA THR A 140 -8.40 8.98 -6.89
C THR A 140 -7.51 10.21 -6.93
N PHE A 141 -7.30 10.79 -8.12
CA PHE A 141 -6.51 12.01 -8.30
C PHE A 141 -5.08 11.89 -7.75
N CYS A 142 -4.47 10.71 -7.86
CA CYS A 142 -3.17 10.43 -7.29
C CYS A 142 -2.09 10.35 -8.36
N ASN A 143 -0.86 10.70 -7.97
CA ASN A 143 0.31 10.53 -8.81
C ASN A 143 1.21 9.46 -8.18
N ILE A 144 1.72 8.55 -9.00
CA ILE A 144 2.70 7.56 -8.58
C ILE A 144 3.89 7.58 -9.54
N SER A 145 5.09 7.59 -8.97
CA SER A 145 6.34 7.58 -9.71
C SER A 145 7.32 6.60 -9.11
N ALA A 146 7.93 5.77 -9.93
CA ALA A 146 9.02 4.87 -9.56
C ALA A 146 9.90 4.61 -10.78
N SER A 147 11.17 4.22 -10.64
CA SER A 147 11.98 3.92 -11.84
C SER A 147 11.68 2.52 -12.39
N ASP A 148 11.46 1.53 -11.52
CA ASP A 148 11.25 0.14 -11.94
C ASP A 148 9.76 -0.17 -12.13
N SER A 149 8.93 0.12 -11.12
CA SER A 149 7.50 -0.24 -11.17
C SER A 149 6.60 0.67 -10.35
N ALA A 150 5.51 1.13 -10.95
CA ALA A 150 4.52 1.99 -10.28
C ALA A 150 3.10 1.48 -10.54
N LEU A 151 2.49 0.80 -9.57
CA LEU A 151 1.20 0.10 -9.73
C LEU A 151 0.15 0.50 -8.68
N ILE A 152 -1.06 -0.07 -8.76
CA ILE A 152 -2.04 0.06 -7.67
C ILE A 152 -1.73 -0.94 -6.54
N LEU A 153 -1.42 -2.18 -6.91
CA LEU A 153 -1.03 -3.28 -6.02
C LEU A 153 0.31 -3.85 -6.52
N TRP A 154 1.35 -3.92 -5.71
CA TRP A 154 2.63 -4.50 -6.11
C TRP A 154 2.89 -5.85 -5.45
N ASN A 155 3.50 -6.76 -6.22
CA ASN A 155 4.07 -8.06 -5.81
C ASN A 155 3.22 -8.79 -4.75
N CYS A 156 2.08 -9.30 -5.18
CA CYS A 156 1.16 -10.04 -4.31
C CYS A 156 1.48 -11.53 -4.39
N ASN A 157 2.58 -11.98 -3.78
CA ASN A 157 2.85 -13.41 -3.62
C ASN A 157 1.99 -13.95 -2.47
N SER A 158 0.79 -14.39 -2.81
CA SER A 158 -0.33 -14.53 -1.90
C SER A 158 -1.01 -15.88 -2.07
N ALA A 159 -1.41 -16.56 -0.99
CA ALA A 159 -2.25 -17.75 -1.13
C ALA A 159 -3.58 -17.44 -1.85
N LYS A 160 -4.08 -16.22 -1.67
CA LYS A 160 -5.34 -15.73 -2.22
C LYS A 160 -5.33 -14.22 -2.38
N ILE A 161 -5.86 -13.70 -3.48
CA ILE A 161 -6.06 -12.27 -3.73
C ILE A 161 -7.51 -12.08 -4.16
N GLN A 162 -8.23 -11.23 -3.42
CA GLN A 162 -9.58 -10.82 -3.75
C GLN A 162 -9.66 -9.29 -3.81
N VAL A 163 -10.06 -8.77 -4.96
CA VAL A 163 -10.26 -7.34 -5.17
C VAL A 163 -11.71 -7.10 -5.55
N ASN A 164 -12.47 -6.52 -4.64
CA ASN A 164 -13.90 -6.30 -4.78
C ASN A 164 -14.24 -4.82 -4.64
N HIS A 165 -14.92 -4.23 -5.63
CA HIS A 165 -15.28 -2.82 -5.65
C HIS A 165 -14.07 -1.89 -5.44
N LEU A 166 -13.03 -2.05 -6.28
CA LEU A 166 -11.89 -1.13 -6.32
C LEU A 166 -12.10 -0.12 -7.43
N THR A 167 -12.06 1.17 -7.10
CA THR A 167 -12.04 2.25 -8.10
C THR A 167 -10.67 2.92 -8.12
N ALA A 168 -10.02 2.96 -9.28
CA ALA A 168 -8.85 3.79 -9.51
C ALA A 168 -9.14 4.78 -10.65
N ASN A 169 -9.22 6.07 -10.31
CA ASN A 169 -9.64 7.10 -11.24
C ASN A 169 -8.74 8.33 -11.20
N ASN A 170 -8.39 8.88 -12.37
CA ASN A 170 -7.48 10.03 -12.48
C ASN A 170 -6.12 9.75 -11.82
N ILE A 171 -5.51 8.63 -12.18
CA ILE A 171 -4.16 8.28 -11.71
C ILE A 171 -3.13 8.64 -12.77
N PHE A 172 -2.08 9.36 -12.37
CA PHE A 172 -0.92 9.62 -13.21
C PHE A 172 0.23 8.69 -12.80
N PHE A 173 0.60 7.80 -13.71
CA PHE A 173 1.64 6.80 -13.55
C PHE A 173 2.92 7.25 -14.26
N THR A 174 4.06 7.17 -13.59
CA THR A 174 5.38 7.48 -14.15
C THR A 174 6.37 6.39 -13.77
N GLY A 175 7.13 5.87 -14.74
CA GLY A 175 8.11 4.81 -14.50
C GLY A 175 8.17 3.75 -15.58
N GLU A 176 9.03 2.76 -15.38
CA GLU A 176 8.92 1.49 -16.09
C GLU A 176 7.81 0.61 -15.46
N ASN A 177 7.37 -0.43 -16.16
CA ASN A 177 6.38 -1.42 -15.68
C ASN A 177 5.17 -0.83 -14.93
N THR A 178 4.60 0.25 -15.47
CA THR A 178 3.61 1.07 -14.75
C THR A 178 2.22 1.05 -15.39
N GLY A 179 1.20 1.48 -14.65
CA GLY A 179 -0.16 1.64 -15.17
C GLY A 179 -1.08 0.42 -15.05
N PHE A 180 -0.58 -0.67 -14.48
CA PHE A 180 -1.37 -1.88 -14.22
C PHE A 180 -2.03 -1.85 -12.83
N LEU A 181 -3.08 -2.66 -12.69
CA LEU A 181 -3.73 -2.88 -11.40
C LEU A 181 -2.79 -3.58 -10.42
N HIS A 182 -2.19 -4.69 -10.85
CA HIS A 182 -1.34 -5.51 -10.02
C HIS A 182 -0.04 -5.88 -10.73
N GLY A 183 1.01 -6.15 -9.95
CA GLY A 183 2.28 -6.68 -10.44
C GLY A 183 2.21 -8.19 -10.67
N TRP A 184 3.34 -8.86 -10.48
CA TRP A 184 3.40 -10.32 -10.53
C TRP A 184 2.47 -10.96 -9.49
N ILE A 185 1.75 -11.99 -9.93
CA ILE A 185 0.90 -12.85 -9.10
C ILE A 185 1.43 -14.27 -9.24
N ASP A 186 1.68 -14.94 -8.12
CA ASP A 186 2.12 -16.33 -8.11
C ASP A 186 1.03 -17.21 -8.78
N PRO A 187 1.36 -18.04 -9.80
CA PRO A 187 0.39 -18.90 -10.48
C PRO A 187 -0.39 -19.87 -9.57
N SER A 188 0.12 -20.14 -8.37
CA SER A 188 -0.56 -20.96 -7.36
C SER A 188 -1.57 -20.19 -6.52
N SER A 189 -1.65 -18.87 -6.66
CA SER A 189 -2.57 -18.00 -5.93
C SER A 189 -4.01 -18.18 -6.42
N GLU A 190 -4.98 -18.22 -5.51
CA GLU A 190 -6.38 -17.99 -5.87
C GLU A 190 -6.60 -16.50 -6.20
N TYR A 191 -6.87 -16.16 -7.46
CA TYR A 191 -7.09 -14.78 -7.89
C TYR A 191 -8.54 -14.49 -8.27
N SER A 192 -9.10 -13.39 -7.76
CA SER A 192 -10.43 -12.92 -8.17
C SER A 192 -10.56 -11.39 -8.12
N GLU A 193 -11.17 -10.84 -9.16
CA GLU A 193 -11.57 -9.44 -9.26
C GLU A 193 -13.09 -9.35 -9.48
N THR A 194 -13.75 -8.42 -8.80
CA THR A 194 -15.17 -8.10 -9.04
C THR A 194 -15.35 -6.60 -8.89
N ASP A 195 -16.00 -5.99 -9.89
CA ASP A 195 -16.30 -4.56 -9.92
C ASP A 195 -15.07 -3.66 -9.74
N VAL A 196 -13.99 -3.99 -10.47
CA VAL A 196 -12.79 -3.14 -10.56
C VAL A 196 -12.95 -2.13 -11.69
N LEU A 197 -12.85 -0.85 -11.37
CA LEU A 197 -13.00 0.25 -12.33
C LEU A 197 -11.71 1.07 -12.41
N LEU A 198 -11.03 1.00 -13.57
CA LEU A 198 -9.84 1.79 -13.89
C LEU A 198 -10.23 2.84 -14.95
N THR A 199 -10.28 4.12 -14.58
CA THR A 199 -10.78 5.18 -15.49
C THR A 199 -9.89 6.42 -15.47
N GLN A 200 -9.75 7.08 -16.63
CA GLN A 200 -8.99 8.34 -16.76
C GLN A 200 -7.55 8.24 -16.20
N ASN A 201 -6.92 7.07 -16.35
CA ASN A 201 -5.55 6.86 -15.91
C ASN A 201 -4.58 7.16 -17.05
N TYR A 202 -3.50 7.85 -16.72
CA TYR A 202 -2.50 8.32 -17.67
C TYR A 202 -1.17 7.65 -17.35
N VAL A 203 -0.51 7.12 -18.37
CA VAL A 203 0.78 6.44 -18.23
C VAL A 203 1.84 7.23 -18.98
N ASN A 204 2.86 7.68 -18.26
CA ASN A 204 4.06 8.29 -18.80
C ASN A 204 5.26 7.39 -18.49
N GLY A 205 5.45 6.35 -19.31
CA GLY A 205 6.36 5.27 -19.01
C GLY A 205 6.38 4.18 -20.08
N VAL A 206 7.25 3.19 -19.90
CA VAL A 206 7.28 2.01 -20.76
C VAL A 206 6.30 0.97 -20.21
N LEU A 207 5.34 0.58 -21.04
CA LEU A 207 4.46 -0.56 -20.79
C LEU A 207 5.20 -1.82 -21.27
N THR A 208 5.96 -2.44 -20.38
CA THR A 208 6.48 -3.80 -20.58
C THR A 208 5.52 -4.78 -19.94
N ASP A 209 5.21 -5.86 -20.67
CA ASP A 209 4.27 -6.88 -20.23
C ASP A 209 4.79 -7.55 -18.95
N ILE A 210 4.07 -7.39 -17.83
CA ILE A 210 4.41 -8.03 -16.55
C ILE A 210 4.06 -9.53 -16.59
N ALA A 211 3.37 -10.00 -17.65
CA ALA A 211 3.06 -11.40 -17.86
C ALA A 211 4.23 -12.15 -18.52
N GLY A 212 5.26 -12.55 -17.76
CA GLY A 212 6.35 -13.31 -18.37
C GLY A 212 7.54 -13.80 -17.55
N MET A 213 7.53 -13.79 -16.22
CA MET A 213 8.61 -14.40 -15.41
C MET A 213 8.07 -15.23 -14.24
#